data_AF-A0A2A4WZQ0-F1
#
_entry.id   AF-A0A2A4WZQ0-F1
#
_cell.length_a   1.000
_cell.length_b   1.000
_cell.length_c   1.000
_cell.angle_alpha   90.00
_cell.angle_beta   90.00
_cell.angle_gamma   90.00
#
_symmetry.space_group_name_H-M   'P 1'
#
loop_
_entity.id
_entity.type
_entity.pdbx_description
1 polymer ?
#
loop_
_entity_poly.entity_id
_entity_poly.type
_entity_poly.pdbx_seq_one_letter_code
_entity_poly.pdbx_strand_id
1 'polypeptide(L)'
;MAIKTGQYLNLKDVYIDYTFEEVMFRREHVEGEIYRKFYGENEYTVPITCGNRLFSDALLSGTEISREEYLIGKLDSNEHS
;
A
#
# COMPACT_ATOMS: atom_id res chain seq x y z
N MET A 1 -14.95 -2.81 4.06
CA MET A 1 -15.59 -2.37 2.80
C MET A 1 -14.52 -2.44 1.73
N ALA A 2 -14.75 -3.18 0.64
CA ALA A 2 -13.77 -3.26 -0.45
C ALA A 2 -13.48 -1.85 -0.99
N ILE A 3 -12.21 -1.50 -1.16
CA ILE A 3 -11.79 -0.22 -1.72
C ILE A 3 -12.42 -0.13 -3.12
N LYS A 4 -13.22 0.92 -3.39
CA LYS A 4 -13.93 1.08 -4.67
C LYS A 4 -12.91 1.28 -5.79
N THR A 5 -12.53 0.20 -6.48
CA THR A 5 -11.46 0.22 -7.47
C THR A 5 -11.92 0.76 -8.83
N GLY A 6 -11.06 1.53 -9.49
CA GLY A 6 -11.26 2.03 -10.85
C GLY A 6 -11.13 3.54 -10.97
N GLN A 7 -12.24 4.27 -10.78
CA GLN A 7 -12.26 5.73 -10.93
C GLN A 7 -11.54 6.45 -9.79
N TYR A 8 -11.68 5.97 -8.55
CA TYR A 8 -11.05 6.59 -7.38
C TYR A 8 -9.52 6.54 -7.44
N LEU A 9 -8.98 5.43 -7.94
CA LEU A 9 -7.55 5.20 -8.10
C LEU A 9 -6.91 6.02 -9.25
N ASN A 10 -7.72 6.63 -10.12
CA ASN A 10 -7.26 7.52 -11.19
C ASN A 10 -7.37 9.01 -10.81
N LEU A 11 -8.08 9.33 -9.71
CA LEU A 11 -8.33 10.72 -9.30
C LEU A 11 -7.28 11.24 -8.33
N LYS A 12 -6.63 10.35 -7.57
CA LYS A 12 -5.62 10.70 -6.57
C LYS A 12 -4.75 9.51 -6.23
N ASP A 13 -3.62 9.79 -5.58
CA ASP A 13 -2.74 8.76 -5.03
C ASP A 13 -3.46 8.01 -3.91
N VAL A 14 -3.33 6.68 -3.92
CA VAL A 14 -4.00 5.81 -2.96
C VAL A 14 -2.95 5.02 -2.19
N TYR A 15 -3.13 4.99 -0.87
CA TYR A 15 -2.26 4.31 0.05
C TYR A 15 -3.06 3.20 0.72
N ILE A 16 -2.53 1.99 0.72
CA ILE A 16 -3.22 0.80 1.23
C ILE A 16 -2.30 0.13 2.22
N ASP A 17 -2.80 -0.05 3.43
CA ASP A 17 -2.15 -0.79 4.49
C ASP A 17 -2.65 -2.23 4.49
N TYR A 18 -1.73 -3.17 4.27
CA TYR A 18 -2.01 -4.59 4.33
C TYR A 18 -1.25 -5.21 5.50
N THR A 19 -1.88 -5.12 6.67
CA THR A 19 -1.35 -5.62 7.94
C THR A 19 -1.09 -7.12 7.96
N PHE A 20 -1.74 -7.90 7.09
CA PHE A 20 -1.59 -9.34 7.05
C PHE A 20 -0.21 -9.79 6.54
N GLU A 21 0.35 -9.10 5.55
CA GLU A 21 1.75 -9.29 5.10
C GLU A 21 2.66 -8.14 5.57
N GLU A 22 2.19 -7.33 6.53
CA GLU A 22 2.95 -6.22 7.11
C GLU A 22 3.56 -5.29 6.04
N VAL A 23 2.74 -4.97 5.04
CA VAL A 23 3.17 -4.24 3.84
C VAL A 23 2.18 -3.13 3.50
N MET A 24 2.73 -1.99 3.09
CA MET A 24 1.98 -0.85 2.59
C MET A 24 2.15 -0.75 1.09
N PHE A 25 1.08 -0.46 0.36
CA PHE A 25 1.11 -0.16 -1.06
C PHE A 25 0.82 1.33 -1.29
N ARG A 26 1.56 1.94 -2.20
CA ARG A 26 1.31 3.29 -2.73
C ARG A 26 1.02 3.15 -4.21
N ARG A 27 -0.15 3.61 -4.65
CA ARG A 27 -0.48 3.72 -6.06
C ARG A 27 -0.44 5.18 -6.47
N GLU A 28 0.37 5.50 -7.47
CA GLU A 28 0.41 6.82 -8.07
C GLU A 28 -0.59 6.91 -9.22
N HIS A 29 -1.42 7.94 -9.20
CA HIS A 29 -2.45 8.12 -10.23
C HIS A 29 -1.87 8.65 -11.56
N VAL A 30 -0.75 9.37 -11.50
CA VAL A 30 -0.10 10.00 -12.66
C VAL A 30 0.50 8.95 -13.59
N GLU A 31 1.33 8.06 -13.04
CA GLU A 31 2.03 7.02 -13.83
C GLU A 31 1.30 5.67 -13.78
N GLY A 32 0.34 5.50 -12.86
CA GLY A 32 -0.33 4.23 -12.63
C GLY A 32 0.55 3.17 -11.96
N GLU A 33 1.72 3.58 -11.49
CA GLU A 33 2.69 2.72 -10.82
C GLU A 33 2.28 2.40 -9.39
N ILE A 34 2.64 1.20 -8.95
CA ILE A 34 2.32 0.71 -7.62
C ILE A 34 3.64 0.38 -6.93
N TYR A 35 3.93 1.11 -5.87
CA TYR A 35 5.06 0.89 -4.98
C TYR A 35 4.60 0.12 -3.75
N ARG A 36 5.51 -0.65 -3.16
CA ARG A 36 5.24 -1.38 -1.92
C ARG A 36 6.36 -1.12 -0.92
N LYS A 37 6.01 -1.08 0.36
CA LYS A 37 6.92 -0.81 1.46
C LYS A 37 6.54 -1.71 2.62
N PHE A 38 7.44 -2.63 2.99
CA PHE A 38 7.22 -3.47 4.17
C PHE A 38 7.49 -2.68 5.45
N TYR A 39 6.87 -3.10 6.54
CA TYR A 39 7.10 -2.50 7.84
C TYR A 39 8.55 -2.76 8.27
N GLY A 40 9.20 -1.73 8.83
CA GLY A 40 10.62 -1.82 9.19
C GLY A 40 11.62 -1.86 8.01
N GLU A 41 11.17 -2.06 6.77
CA GLU A 41 12.02 -2.00 5.57
C GLU A 41 11.86 -0.69 4.78
N ASN A 42 12.76 -0.47 3.82
CA ASN A 42 12.65 0.63 2.88
C ASN A 42 11.58 0.36 1.80
N GLU A 43 11.07 1.44 1.19
CA GLU A 43 10.21 1.35 0.01
C GLU A 43 10.94 0.60 -1.11
N TYR A 44 10.27 -0.39 -1.70
CA TYR A 44 10.80 -1.08 -2.85
C TYR A 44 10.79 -0.13 -4.04
N THR A 45 11.96 0.12 -4.61
CA THR A 45 12.14 0.97 -5.81
C THR A 45 11.60 0.33 -7.09
N VAL A 46 11.22 -0.95 -7.05
CA VAL A 46 10.66 -1.66 -8.20
C VAL A 46 9.14 -1.57 -8.15
N PRO A 47 8.50 -0.81 -9.06
CA PRO A 47 7.05 -0.75 -9.14
C PRO A 47 6.50 -2.11 -9.60
N ILE A 48 5.37 -2.51 -9.01
CA ILE A 48 4.64 -3.71 -9.41
C ILE A 48 3.54 -3.35 -10.40
N THR A 49 3.25 -4.27 -11.33
CA THR A 49 2.12 -4.13 -12.25
C THR A 49 0.80 -4.35 -11.52
N CYS A 50 -0.26 -3.66 -11.97
CA CYS A 50 -1.63 -3.79 -11.43
C CYS A 50 -2.22 -5.21 -11.47
N GLY A 51 -1.61 -6.15 -12.20
CA GLY A 51 -1.95 -7.58 -12.20
C GLY A 51 -1.30 -8.40 -11.07
N ASN A 52 -0.58 -7.77 -10.13
CA ASN A 52 0.06 -8.48 -9.03
C ASN A 52 -0.99 -9.02 -8.05
N ARG A 53 -0.83 -10.29 -7.66
CA ARG A 53 -1.72 -10.98 -6.71
C ARG A 53 -1.74 -10.31 -5.34
N LEU A 54 -0.60 -9.83 -4.85
CA LEU A 54 -0.49 -9.13 -3.56
C LEU A 54 -1.31 -7.85 -3.54
N PHE A 55 -1.23 -7.06 -4.61
CA PHE A 55 -1.99 -5.82 -4.72
C PHE A 55 -3.49 -6.10 -4.79
N SER A 56 -3.89 -7.14 -5.54
CA SER A 56 -5.29 -7.56 -5.61
C SER A 56 -5.82 -7.99 -4.25
N ASP A 57 -5.01 -8.70 -3.45
CA ASP A 57 -5.37 -9.11 -2.09
C ASP A 57 -5.46 -7.89 -1.15
N ALA A 58 -4.49 -6.98 -1.21
CA ALA A 58 -4.50 -5.74 -0.47
C ALA A 58 -5.70 -4.83 -0.82
N LEU A 59 -6.19 -4.83 -2.06
CA LEU A 59 -7.41 -4.09 -2.41
C LEU A 59 -8.69 -4.71 -1.80
N LEU A 60 -8.70 -6.04 -1.66
CA LEU A 60 -9.85 -6.79 -1.15
C LEU A 60 -9.89 -6.83 0.38
N SER A 61 -8.73 -7.02 1.01
CA SER A 61 -8.58 -7.27 2.44
C SER A 61 -7.73 -6.22 3.16
N GLY A 62 -6.99 -5.38 2.44
CA GLY A 62 -6.26 -4.26 3.02
C GLY A 62 -7.16 -3.07 3.35
N THR A 63 -6.57 -2.10 4.01
CA THR A 63 -7.23 -0.89 4.50
C THR A 63 -6.67 0.33 3.79
N GLU A 64 -7.52 1.17 3.22
CA GLU A 64 -7.07 2.46 2.69
C GLU A 64 -6.60 3.34 3.85
N ILE A 65 -5.36 3.80 3.77
CA ILE A 65 -4.75 4.73 4.73
C ILE A 65 -4.48 6.08 4.06
N SER A 66 -4.22 7.09 4.86
CA SER A 66 -3.81 8.40 4.35
C SER A 66 -2.31 8.44 4.01
N ARG A 67 -1.90 9.41 3.20
CA ARG A 67 -0.49 9.66 2.88
C ARG A 67 0.36 9.81 4.14
N GLU A 68 -0.18 10.49 5.16
CA GLU A 68 0.51 10.71 6.43
C GLU A 68 0.85 9.39 7.13
N GLU A 69 -0.10 8.46 7.20
CA GLU A 69 0.11 7.12 7.77
C GLU A 69 1.20 6.34 7.02
N TYR A 70 1.21 6.44 5.68
CA TYR A 70 2.25 5.82 4.84
C TYR A 70 3.64 6.42 5.07
N LEU A 71 3.71 7.75 5.23
CA LEU A 71 4.94 8.49 5.47
C LEU A 71 5.50 8.22 6.87
N ILE A 72 4.63 8.19 7.90
CA ILE A 72 5.00 7.74 9.25
C ILE A 72 5.53 6.31 9.16
N GLY A 73 4.88 5.47 8.34
CA GLY A 73 5.17 4.05 8.23
C GLY A 73 4.76 3.31 9.51
N LYS A 74 4.73 1.98 9.44
CA LYS A 74 4.73 1.17 10.67
C LYS A 74 6.13 0.67 10.91
N LEU A 75 6.67 1.07 12.05
CA LEU A 75 7.80 0.37 12.64
C LEU A 75 7.29 -1.02 13.00
N ASP A 76 8.06 -2.05 12.64
CA ASP A 76 7.91 -3.37 13.22
C ASP A 76 7.91 -3.18 14.74
N SER A 77 6.75 -3.27 15.37
CA SER A 77 6.57 -3.07 16.81
C SER A 77 7.11 -4.28 17.55
N ASN A 78 8.32 -4.71 17.23
CA ASN A 78 9.06 -5.65 18.03
C ASN A 78 9.76 -4.86 19.15
N GLU A 79 8.95 -4.31 20.06
CA GLU A 79 9.41 -4.01 21.41
C GLU A 79 9.72 -5.35 22.10
N HIS A 80 10.91 -5.89 21.84
CA HIS A 80 11.53 -6.84 22.75
C HIS A 80 11.93 -6.05 24.00
N SER A 81 11.24 -6.30 25.11
CA SER A 81 11.70 -5.98 26.47
C SER A 81 11.52 -7.19 27.36
#